data_AF-A0A6G1S126-F1
#
_entry.id   AF-A0A6G1S126-F1
#
_cell.length_a   1.000
_cell.length_b   1.000
_cell.length_c   1.000
_cell.angle_alpha   90.00
_cell.angle_beta   90.00
_cell.angle_gamma   90.00
#
_symmetry.space_group_name_H-M   'P 1'
#
loop_
_entity.id
_entity.type
_entity.pdbx_description
1 polymer ?
#
loop_
_entity_poly.entity_id
_entity_poly.type
_entity_poly.pdbx_seq_one_letter_code
_entity_poly.pdbx_strand_id
1 'polypeptide(L)'
;CPPEWSPGLWSQCSKTCGRGIKKRDVYCKSTSSPKGEVLPDSMCSRDHKPESQQTCVLGRCPKNDRLQWVISSWSECSASCGPGVQKRELKCGEKSIHGKLITFPQRRCRNIKKPNTN
;
A
#
# COMPACT_ATOMS: atom_id res chain seq x y z
N CYS A 1 -1.44 -37.30 -23.16
CA CYS A 1 -2.32 -36.12 -22.94
C CYS A 1 -1.46 -34.85 -22.92
N PRO A 2 -1.98 -33.68 -23.33
CA PRO A 2 -1.23 -32.43 -23.26
C PRO A 2 -1.04 -31.98 -21.80
N PRO A 3 0.00 -31.20 -21.49
CA PRO A 3 0.23 -30.68 -20.14
C PRO A 3 -0.80 -29.58 -19.80
N GLU A 4 -1.09 -29.43 -18.51
CA GLU A 4 -2.15 -28.55 -18.02
C GLU A 4 -1.64 -27.60 -16.92
N TRP A 5 -2.25 -26.41 -16.82
CA TRP A 5 -1.95 -25.48 -15.75
C TRP A 5 -2.51 -25.93 -14.40
N SER A 6 -1.63 -26.02 -13.41
CA SER A 6 -1.96 -26.31 -12.02
C SER A 6 -1.73 -25.06 -11.17
N PRO A 7 -2.79 -24.34 -10.77
CA PRO A 7 -2.66 -23.23 -9.84
C PRO A 7 -2.36 -23.74 -8.42
N GLY A 8 -1.41 -23.11 -7.75
CA GLY A 8 -1.11 -23.33 -6.34
C GLY A 8 -2.11 -22.62 -5.42
N LEU A 9 -1.86 -22.74 -4.11
CA LEU A 9 -2.65 -22.05 -3.10
C LEU A 9 -2.39 -20.53 -3.16
N TRP A 10 -3.44 -19.77 -2.86
CA TRP A 10 -3.29 -18.34 -2.66
C TRP A 10 -2.50 -18.05 -1.39
N SER A 11 -1.56 -17.12 -1.48
CA SER A 11 -0.92 -16.49 -0.34
C SER A 11 -1.94 -15.75 0.52
N GLN A 12 -1.51 -15.35 1.71
CA GLN A 12 -2.23 -14.33 2.47
C GLN A 12 -2.30 -13.02 1.69
N CYS A 13 -3.30 -12.20 2.01
CA CYS A 13 -3.47 -10.87 1.44
C CYS A 13 -2.27 -9.99 1.83
N SER A 14 -1.77 -9.17 0.90
CA SER A 14 -0.64 -8.26 1.15
C SER A 14 -0.93 -7.16 2.18
N LYS A 15 -2.18 -7.03 2.61
CA LYS A 15 -2.63 -6.14 3.68
C LYS A 15 -3.44 -6.94 4.69
N THR A 16 -3.46 -6.45 5.92
CA THR A 16 -4.30 -6.97 7.01
C THR A 16 -5.67 -6.30 7.11
N CYS A 17 -5.89 -5.21 6.34
CA CYS A 17 -7.15 -4.50 6.25
C CYS A 17 -7.29 -3.80 4.89
N GLY A 18 -8.53 -3.49 4.49
CA GLY A 18 -8.84 -2.81 3.24
C GLY A 18 -8.51 -3.64 1.99
N ARG A 19 -8.16 -2.95 0.89
CA ARG A 19 -7.87 -3.57 -0.41
C ARG A 19 -6.38 -3.89 -0.55
N GLY A 20 -6.05 -5.17 -0.72
CA GLY A 20 -4.71 -5.68 -0.98
C GLY A 20 -4.67 -6.64 -2.19
N ILE A 21 -3.56 -7.37 -2.32
CA ILE A 21 -3.33 -8.35 -3.39
C ILE A 21 -2.88 -9.66 -2.75
N LYS A 22 -3.44 -10.78 -3.17
CA LYS A 22 -2.92 -12.13 -2.89
C LYS A 22 -2.30 -12.71 -4.15
N LYS A 23 -1.26 -13.52 -4.00
CA LYS A 23 -0.52 -14.13 -5.10
C LYS A 23 -0.57 -15.64 -4.99
N ARG A 24 -0.43 -16.34 -6.11
CA ARG A 24 -0.23 -17.79 -6.13
C ARG A 24 0.77 -18.14 -7.21
N ASP A 25 1.45 -19.25 -7.02
CA ASP A 25 2.24 -19.86 -8.07
C ASP A 25 1.32 -20.62 -9.03
N VAL A 26 1.71 -20.66 -10.30
CA VAL A 26 0.96 -21.35 -11.36
C VAL A 26 1.98 -22.16 -12.14
N TYR A 27 1.85 -23.48 -12.10
CA TYR A 27 2.82 -24.40 -12.68
C TYR A 27 2.21 -25.12 -13.87
N CYS A 28 2.98 -25.30 -14.94
CA CYS A 28 2.61 -26.24 -16.00
C CYS A 28 2.94 -27.67 -15.51
N LYS A 29 1.99 -28.61 -15.57
CA LYS A 29 2.21 -30.00 -15.14
C LYS A 29 1.92 -31.01 -16.24
N SER A 30 2.78 -32.03 -16.31
CA SER A 30 2.58 -33.16 -17.21
C SER A 30 1.39 -34.01 -16.74
N THR A 31 0.46 -34.28 -17.65
CA THR A 31 -0.65 -35.23 -17.45
C THR A 31 -0.24 -36.69 -17.72
N SER A 32 0.97 -36.90 -18.25
CA SER A 32 1.50 -38.23 -18.61
C SER A 32 2.17 -38.94 -17.44
N SER A 33 2.50 -38.22 -16.37
CA SER A 33 3.12 -38.76 -15.16
C SER A 33 2.11 -38.68 -14.01
N PRO A 34 1.81 -39.78 -13.28
CA PRO A 34 0.83 -39.77 -12.19
C PRO A 34 1.23 -38.84 -11.02
N LYS A 35 2.52 -38.47 -10.92
CA LYS A 35 3.02 -37.48 -9.94
C LYS A 35 2.87 -36.03 -10.40
N GLY A 36 2.44 -35.76 -11.64
CA GLY A 36 2.27 -34.42 -12.18
C GLY A 36 3.56 -33.61 -12.18
N GLU A 37 4.56 -34.07 -12.93
CA GLU A 37 5.87 -33.40 -13.05
C GLU A 37 5.71 -31.95 -13.52
N VAL A 38 6.42 -31.03 -12.86
CA VAL A 38 6.41 -29.60 -13.22
C VAL A 38 7.26 -29.40 -14.47
N LEU A 39 6.65 -28.84 -15.49
CA LEU A 39 7.25 -28.55 -16.79
C LEU A 39 7.50 -27.05 -16.97
N PRO A 40 8.33 -26.65 -17.94
CA PRO A 40 8.44 -25.26 -18.35
C PRO A 40 7.09 -24.68 -18.79
N ASP A 41 6.84 -23.42 -18.43
CA ASP A 41 5.61 -22.68 -18.78
C ASP A 41 5.29 -22.68 -20.29
N SER A 42 6.31 -22.78 -21.15
CA SER A 42 6.16 -22.82 -22.61
C SER A 42 5.45 -24.08 -23.11
N MET A 43 5.39 -25.15 -22.30
CA MET A 43 4.71 -26.39 -22.68
C MET A 43 3.19 -26.30 -22.52
N CYS A 44 2.69 -25.37 -21.71
CA CYS A 44 1.27 -25.13 -21.52
C CYS A 44 0.80 -23.91 -22.34
N SER A 45 -0.43 -23.95 -22.86
CA SER A 45 -0.99 -22.82 -23.63
C SER A 45 -1.15 -21.58 -22.75
N ARG A 46 -0.53 -20.46 -23.16
CA ARG A 46 -0.61 -19.18 -22.41
C ARG A 46 -2.03 -18.64 -22.31
N ASP A 47 -2.89 -18.95 -23.27
CA ASP A 47 -4.29 -18.47 -23.31
C ASP A 47 -5.13 -19.02 -22.15
N HIS A 48 -4.74 -20.16 -21.61
CA HIS A 48 -5.40 -20.80 -20.47
C HIS A 48 -4.66 -20.61 -19.15
N LYS A 49 -3.61 -19.79 -19.11
CA LYS A 49 -2.83 -19.59 -17.87
C LYS A 49 -3.68 -18.87 -16.82
N PRO A 50 -3.95 -19.50 -15.66
CA PRO A 50 -4.70 -18.86 -14.59
C PRO A 50 -3.99 -17.62 -14.03
N GLU A 51 -4.74 -16.69 -13.47
CA GLU A 51 -4.18 -15.50 -12.82
C GLU A 51 -3.25 -15.88 -11.67
N SER A 52 -2.05 -15.29 -11.62
CA SER A 52 -1.12 -15.44 -10.50
C SER A 52 -1.34 -14.40 -9.39
N GLN A 53 -2.20 -13.42 -9.62
CA GLN A 53 -2.51 -12.35 -8.66
C GLN A 53 -4.01 -12.04 -8.68
N GLN A 54 -4.58 -11.82 -7.50
CA GLN A 54 -5.98 -11.44 -7.37
C GLN A 54 -6.13 -10.36 -6.29
N THR A 55 -7.07 -9.43 -6.49
CA THR A 55 -7.44 -8.46 -5.46
C THR A 55 -8.11 -9.16 -4.27
N CYS A 56 -7.70 -8.80 -3.06
CA CYS A 56 -8.38 -9.20 -1.81
C CYS A 56 -8.94 -7.96 -1.11
N VAL A 57 -10.15 -8.07 -0.59
CA VAL A 57 -10.81 -7.01 0.19
C VAL A 57 -11.09 -7.54 1.58
N LEU A 58 -10.39 -6.96 2.56
CA LEU A 58 -10.58 -7.24 3.98
C LEU A 58 -11.43 -6.15 4.64
N GLY A 59 -11.71 -6.33 5.93
CA GLY A 59 -12.41 -5.35 6.75
C GLY A 59 -11.78 -3.96 6.69
N ARG A 60 -12.55 -2.92 7.06
CA ARG A 60 -12.06 -1.53 7.05
C ARG A 60 -10.83 -1.40 7.93
N CYS A 61 -9.84 -0.64 7.46
CA CYS A 61 -8.69 -0.34 8.29
C CYS A 61 -9.11 0.51 9.50
N PRO A 62 -8.54 0.23 10.69
CA PRO A 62 -8.76 1.08 11.85
C PRO A 62 -8.36 2.52 11.51
N LYS A 63 -9.14 3.48 12.01
CA LYS A 63 -8.76 4.89 11.91
C LYS A 63 -7.52 5.09 12.77
N ASN A 64 -6.56 5.85 12.26
CA ASN A 64 -5.44 6.28 13.08
C ASN A 64 -5.86 7.53 13.86
N ASP A 65 -6.42 7.33 15.05
CA ASP A 65 -6.94 8.41 15.89
C ASP A 65 -5.83 9.31 16.47
N ARG A 66 -4.57 8.87 16.42
CA ARG A 66 -3.42 9.65 16.90
C ARG A 66 -2.83 10.56 15.83
N LEU A 67 -3.21 10.34 14.58
CA LEU A 67 -2.75 11.12 13.45
C LEU A 67 -3.46 12.48 13.43
N GLN A 68 -2.70 13.55 13.24
CA GLN A 68 -3.23 14.91 13.26
C GLN A 68 -2.47 15.81 12.29
N TRP A 69 -3.16 16.87 11.86
CA TRP A 69 -2.51 17.97 11.16
C TRP A 69 -1.82 18.87 12.18
N VAL A 70 -0.53 19.08 12.01
CA VAL A 70 0.29 19.95 12.83
C VAL A 70 0.74 21.14 12.00
N ILE A 71 0.54 22.34 12.53
CA ILE A 71 0.99 23.58 11.91
C ILE A 71 2.52 23.64 12.08
N SER A 72 3.25 23.77 10.96
CA SER A 72 4.70 23.98 11.02
C SER A 72 5.02 25.35 11.59
N SER A 73 6.26 25.50 12.06
CA SER A 73 6.82 26.83 12.30
C SER A 73 6.71 27.71 11.06
N TRP A 74 6.58 29.01 11.28
CA TRP A 74 6.68 30.01 10.22
C TRP A 74 8.02 29.91 9.51
N SER A 75 8.01 30.12 8.19
CA SER A 75 9.22 30.34 7.43
C SER A 75 9.89 31.62 7.88
N GLU A 76 11.16 31.76 7.52
CA GLU A 76 11.82 33.07 7.55
C GLU A 76 11.01 34.08 6.72
N CYS A 77 11.11 35.35 7.14
CA CYS A 77 10.47 36.44 6.42
C CYS A 77 11.13 36.59 5.04
N SER A 78 10.32 36.81 4.00
CA SER A 78 10.84 37.04 2.65
C SER A 78 11.67 38.31 2.51
N ALA A 79 11.61 39.22 3.48
CA ALA A 79 12.33 40.49 3.48
C ALA A 79 13.07 40.67 4.81
N SER A 80 14.29 41.18 4.74
CA SER A 80 15.09 41.59 5.91
C SER A 80 14.77 43.01 6.38
N CYS A 81 14.12 43.83 5.54
CA CYS A 81 13.62 45.16 5.88
C CYS A 81 12.34 45.47 5.08
N GLY A 82 11.44 46.28 5.67
CA GLY A 82 10.15 46.61 5.07
C GLY A 82 9.10 45.48 5.13
N PRO A 83 7.97 45.62 4.41
CA PRO A 83 6.92 44.60 4.36
C PRO A 83 7.42 43.29 3.75
N GLY A 84 7.13 42.17 4.40
CA GLY A 84 7.51 40.83 3.95
C GLY A 84 6.42 39.81 4.20
N VAL A 85 6.59 38.62 3.62
CA VAL A 85 5.63 37.51 3.72
C VAL A 85 6.32 36.34 4.41
N GLN A 86 5.63 35.76 5.39
CA GLN A 86 5.99 34.47 5.99
C GLN A 86 4.98 33.41 5.56
N LYS A 87 5.48 32.19 5.32
CA LYS A 87 4.67 31.04 4.90
C LYS A 87 4.75 29.98 5.99
N ARG A 88 3.66 29.27 6.22
CA ARG A 88 3.62 28.08 7.07
C ARG A 88 2.80 27.00 6.39
N GLU A 89 3.11 25.75 6.68
CA GLU A 89 2.45 24.61 6.05
C GLU A 89 1.87 23.67 7.10
N LEU A 90 0.83 22.95 6.71
CA LEU A 90 0.31 21.86 7.53
C LEU A 90 1.11 20.59 7.23
N LYS A 91 1.71 20.02 8.28
CA LYS A 91 2.40 18.73 8.26
C LYS A 91 1.52 17.68 8.90
N CYS A 92 1.49 16.49 8.31
CA CYS A 92 0.79 15.36 8.91
C CYS A 92 1.71 14.70 9.93
N GLY A 93 1.25 14.44 11.15
CA GLY A 93 2.10 13.80 12.15
C GLY A 93 1.34 13.18 13.31
N GLU A 94 2.09 12.45 14.13
CA GLU A 94 1.61 11.78 15.35
C GLU A 94 2.52 12.18 16.51
N LYS A 95 1.92 12.57 17.65
CA LYS A 95 2.68 12.83 18.88
C LYS A 95 3.00 11.48 19.53
N SER A 96 4.27 11.10 19.52
CA SER A 96 4.74 9.92 20.25
C SER A 96 4.62 10.15 21.76
N ILE A 97 4.62 9.06 22.51
CA ILE A 97 4.52 9.02 23.98
C ILE A 97 5.63 9.86 24.65
N HIS A 98 6.79 9.95 24.02
CA HIS A 98 7.94 10.75 24.47
C HIS A 98 7.89 12.22 24.02
N GLY A 99 6.73 12.73 23.56
CA GLY A 99 6.56 14.09 23.08
C GLY A 99 7.15 14.38 21.68
N LYS A 100 7.89 13.43 21.09
CA LYS A 100 8.46 13.57 19.75
C LYS A 100 7.36 13.51 18.68
N LEU A 101 7.30 14.54 17.84
CA LEU A 101 6.41 14.56 16.67
C LEU A 101 7.01 13.71 15.53
N ILE A 102 6.32 12.64 15.16
CA ILE A 102 6.67 11.84 13.99
C ILE A 102 5.90 12.41 12.79
N THR A 103 6.62 12.89 11.78
CA THR A 103 6.01 13.44 10.57
C THR A 103 5.77 12.37 9.52
N PHE A 104 4.69 12.52 8.76
CA PHE A 104 4.24 11.59 7.76
C PHE A 104 3.85 12.30 6.46
N PRO A 105 3.80 11.58 5.32
CA PRO A 105 3.26 12.13 4.08
C PRO A 105 1.83 12.65 4.27
N GLN A 106 1.54 13.84 3.73
CA GLN A 106 0.24 14.53 3.87
C GLN A 106 -0.97 13.65 3.52
N ARG A 107 -0.82 12.71 2.57
CA ARG A 107 -1.84 11.74 2.17
C ARG A 107 -2.41 10.90 3.32
N ARG A 108 -1.66 10.68 4.42
CA ARG A 108 -2.17 9.95 5.59
C ARG A 108 -3.21 10.77 6.36
N CYS A 109 -3.09 12.09 6.37
CA CYS A 109 -4.03 12.99 7.02
C CYS A 109 -5.14 13.51 6.08
N ARG A 110 -5.26 13.00 4.83
CA ARG A 110 -6.18 13.56 3.83
C ARG A 110 -7.64 13.62 4.31
N ASN A 111 -8.04 12.66 5.14
CA ASN A 111 -9.41 12.53 5.66
C ASN A 111 -9.54 13.11 7.09
N ILE A 112 -8.54 13.86 7.57
CA ILE A 112 -8.52 14.47 8.90
C ILE A 112 -8.81 15.97 8.74
N LYS A 113 -9.66 16.52 9.61
CA LYS A 113 -9.97 17.95 9.61
C LYS A 113 -8.70 18.76 9.88
N LYS A 114 -8.40 19.73 9.00
CA LYS A 114 -7.28 20.66 9.17
C LYS A 114 -7.62 21.66 10.28
N PRO A 115 -6.66 22.02 11.15
CA PRO A 115 -6.84 23.07 12.14
C PRO A 115 -6.99 24.43 11.45
N ASN A 116 -7.67 25.37 12.11
CA ASN A 116 -7.75 26.75 11.66
C ASN A 116 -6.37 27.42 11.75
N THR A 117 -5.93 28.01 10.65
CA THR A 117 -4.63 28.67 10.51
C THR A 117 -4.77 30.19 10.57
N ASN A 118 -5.63 30.72 11.45
CA ASN A 118 -5.72 32.17 11.67
C ASN A 118 -4.43 32.73 12.26
#